data_AF-L7UBB0-F1
#
_entry.id   AF-L7UBB0-F1
#
_cell.length_a   1.000
_cell.length_b   1.000
_cell.length_c   1.000
_cell.angle_alpha   90.00
_cell.angle_beta   90.00
_cell.angle_gamma   90.00
#
_symmetry.space_group_name_H-M   'P 1'
#
loop_
_entity.id
_entity.type
_entity.pdbx_description
1 polymer ?
#
loop_
_entity_poly.entity_id
_entity_poly.type
_entity_poly.pdbx_seq_one_letter_code
_entity_poly.pdbx_strand_id
1 'polypeptide(L)' 'MRVFTGHTGGVQDVALHKDGEHMVSAGRDGMLRLWSTKTGACILERRSPWPALRGVRLHPTASGSSTGDMTSAWS' A
#
# COMPACT_ATOMS: atom_id res chain seq x y z
N MET A 1 -14.89 1.02 12.79
CA MET A 1 -13.54 1.64 12.79
C MET A 1 -12.53 0.55 13.16
N ARG A 2 -11.43 0.40 12.40
CA ARG A 2 -10.39 -0.61 12.65
C ARG A 2 -9.01 0.05 12.52
N VAL A 3 -8.06 -0.35 13.35
CA VAL A 3 -6.71 0.23 13.40
C VAL A 3 -5.70 -0.82 12.92
N PHE A 4 -4.82 -0.43 12.01
CA PHE A 4 -3.76 -1.28 11.48
C PHE A 4 -2.42 -0.79 12.03
N THR A 5 -1.82 -1.57 12.93
CA THR A 5 -0.58 -1.21 13.62
C THR A 5 0.57 -2.04 13.10
N GLY A 6 1.69 -1.39 12.77
CA GLY A 6 2.90 -2.10 12.34
C GLY A 6 3.91 -1.21 11.63
N HIS A 7 3.46 -0.12 10.98
CA HIS A 7 4.41 0.85 10.45
C HIS A 7 5.17 1.53 11.60
N THR A 8 6.49 1.52 11.50
CA THR A 8 7.39 2.16 12.47
C THR A 8 7.72 3.60 12.08
N GLY A 9 7.39 3.98 10.84
CA GLY A 9 7.43 5.35 10.33
C GLY A 9 6.04 5.85 9.98
N GLY A 10 5.94 7.15 9.67
CA GLY A 10 4.69 7.73 9.18
C GLY A 10 4.20 7.01 7.92
N VAL A 11 2.91 6.65 7.90
CA VAL A 11 2.26 6.12 6.71
C VAL A 11 2.17 7.24 5.67
N GLN A 12 2.72 7.01 4.49
CA GLN A 12 2.76 7.98 3.41
C GLN A 12 1.62 7.77 2.41
N ASP A 13 1.17 6.53 2.22
CA ASP A 13 0.10 6.23 1.29
C ASP A 13 -0.67 4.96 1.69
N VAL A 14 -1.91 4.86 1.22
CA VAL A 14 -2.81 3.73 1.44
C VAL A 14 -3.71 3.51 0.22
N ALA A 15 -3.84 2.26 -0.23
CA ALA A 15 -4.73 1.87 -1.30
C ALA A 15 -5.61 0.69 -0.87
N LEU A 16 -6.90 0.77 -1.19
CA LEU A 16 -7.82 -0.35 -1.04
C LEU A 16 -7.88 -1.14 -2.35
N HIS A 17 -7.86 -2.46 -2.23
CA HIS A 17 -8.14 -3.33 -3.36
C HIS A 17 -9.62 -3.23 -3.73
N LYS A 18 -9.94 -3.36 -5.03
CA LYS A 18 -11.33 -3.30 -5.53
C LYS A 18 -12.24 -4.35 -4.89
N ASP A 19 -11.67 -5.49 -4.49
CA ASP A 19 -12.43 -6.57 -3.86
C ASP A 19 -12.88 -6.21 -2.43
N GLY A 20 -12.37 -5.11 -1.87
CA GLY A 20 -12.72 -4.64 -0.52
C GLY A 20 -12.16 -5.49 0.61
N GLU A 21 -11.58 -6.66 0.32
CA GLU A 21 -11.00 -7.59 1.31
C GLU A 21 -9.53 -7.29 1.65
N HIS A 22 -8.86 -6.50 0.80
CA HIS A 22 -7.43 -6.24 0.90
C HIS A 22 -7.13 -4.74 0.88
N MET A 23 -6.11 -4.35 1.65
CA MET A 23 -5.62 -2.98 1.70
C MET A 23 -4.09 -3.00 1.71
N VAL A 24 -3.45 -2.09 0.99
CA VAL A 24 -2.00 -1.90 1.03
C VAL A 24 -1.70 -0.55 1.66
N SER A 25 -0.73 -0.51 2.57
CA SER A 25 -0.18 0.73 3.11
C SER A 25 1.32 0.81 2.86
N ALA A 26 1.81 2.03 2.65
CA ALA A 26 3.21 2.33 2.43
C ALA A 26 3.72 3.29 3.51
N GLY A 27 4.82 2.93 4.17
CA GLY A 27 5.39 3.70 5.27
C GLY A 27 6.75 4.31 4.95
N ARG A 28 7.09 5.39 5.67
CA ARG A 28 8.45 5.97 5.67
C ARG A 28 9.50 5.05 6.28
N ASP A 29 9.07 3.95 6.89
CA ASP A 29 9.91 2.83 7.31
C ASP A 29 10.45 1.99 6.13
N GLY A 30 10.05 2.33 4.89
CA GLY A 30 10.49 1.62 3.68
C GLY A 30 9.80 0.28 3.51
N MET A 31 8.69 0.06 4.20
CA MET A 31 7.89 -1.16 4.14
C MET A 31 6.56 -0.86 3.45
N LEU A 32 6.11 -1.84 2.69
CA LEU A 32 4.76 -1.98 2.19
C LEU A 32 4.10 -3.08 3.01
N ARG A 33 2.92 -2.82 3.53
CA ARG A 33 2.15 -3.80 4.30
C ARG A 33 0.84 -4.08 3.59
N LEU A 34 0.55 -5.35 3.33
CA LEU A 34 -0.75 -5.82 2.85
C LEU A 34 -1.57 -6.26 4.06
N TRP A 35 -2.81 -5.82 4.12
CA TRP A 35 -3.73 -6.08 5.20
C TRP A 35 -4.98 -6.78 4.69
N SER A 36 -5.52 -7.66 5.52
CA SER A 36 -6.89 -8.14 5.36
C SER A 36 -7.83 -7.14 6.04
N THR A 37 -8.79 -6.58 5.31
CA THR A 37 -9.79 -5.67 5.86
C THR A 37 -10.78 -6.41 6.77
N LYS A 38 -11.04 -7.70 6.49
CA LYS A 38 -11.91 -8.57 7.30
C LYS A 38 -11.32 -8.84 8.68
N THR A 39 -10.07 -9.27 8.74
CA THR A 39 -9.46 -9.70 10.02
C THR A 39 -8.66 -8.60 10.69
N GLY A 40 -8.17 -7.61 9.93
CA GLY A 40 -7.20 -6.62 10.43
C GLY A 40 -5.75 -7.11 10.38
N ALA A 41 -5.51 -8.35 9.94
CA ALA A 41 -4.17 -8.94 9.99
C ALA A 41 -3.26 -8.40 8.89
N CYS A 42 -1.98 -8.23 9.22
CA CYS A 42 -0.93 -8.02 8.23
C CYS A 42 -0.67 -9.36 7.52
N ILE A 43 -1.01 -9.43 6.24
CA ILE A 43 -0.83 -10.61 5.40
C ILE A 43 0.60 -10.67 4.89
N LEU A 44 1.17 -9.52 4.51
CA LEU A 44 2.49 -9.44 3.92
C LEU A 44 3.19 -8.15 4.31
N GLU A 45 4.49 -8.27 4.56
CA GLU A 45 5.40 -7.14 4.66
C GLU A 45 6.43 -7.25 3.55
N ARG A 46 6.53 -6.21 2.72
CA ARG A 46 7.49 -6.18 1.61
C ARG A 46 8.28 -4.89 1.66
N ARG A 47 9.60 -5.00 1.69
CA ARG A 47 10.48 -3.84 1.61
C ARG A 47 10.35 -3.21 0.22
N SER A 48 10.11 -1.91 0.16
CA SER A 48 10.05 -1.20 -1.12
C SER A 48 11.47 -1.05 -1.68
N PRO A 49 11.73 -1.38 -2.95
CA PRO A 49 13.05 -1.21 -3.56
C PRO A 49 13.45 0.25 -3.80
N TRP A 50 12.61 1.21 -3.44
CA TRP A 50 12.82 2.63 -3.70
C TRP A 50 13.32 3.34 -2.43
N PRO A 51 14.47 4.03 -2.46
CA PRO A 51 15.01 4.74 -1.30
C PRO A 51 14.17 6.00 -1.02
N ALA A 52 13.56 6.04 0.16
CA ALA A 52 12.71 7.11 0.66
C ALA A 52 11.52 7.43 -0.27
N LEU A 53 10.38 6.80 -0.02
CA LEU A 53 9.08 7.14 -0.62
C LEU A 53 8.71 8.60 -0.32
N ARG A 54 9.26 9.52 -1.10
CA ARG A 54 8.82 10.90 -1.29
C ARG A 54 7.97 10.89 -2.56
N GLY A 55 6.65 10.90 -2.38
CA GLY A 55 5.72 11.31 -3.44
C GLY A 55 5.33 10.24 -4.48
N VAL A 56 5.02 9.01 -4.06
CA VAL A 56 4.27 8.09 -4.94
C VAL A 56 2.78 8.32 -4.69
N ARG A 57 2.01 8.62 -5.75
CA ARG A 57 0.55 8.54 -5.73
C ARG A 57 0.15 7.12 -6.11
N LEU A 58 -0.51 6.39 -5.22
CA LEU A 58 -1.18 5.14 -5.58
C LEU A 58 -2.41 5.48 -6.46
N HIS A 59 -2.36 5.15 -7.75
CA HIS A 59 -3.45 5.43 -8.69
C HIS A 59 -4.41 4.24 -8.82
N PRO A 60 -5.68 4.35 -8.41
CA PRO A 60 -6.68 3.35 -8.73
C PRO A 60 -7.27 3.61 -10.12
N THR A 61 -7.42 2.52 -10.87
CA THR A 61 -8.40 2.30 -11.96
C THR A 61 -8.33 3.20 -13.20
N ALA A 62 -7.75 2.62 -14.24
CA ALA A 62 -8.02 2.79 -15.68
C ALA A 62 -8.13 4.21 -16.27
N SER A 63 -7.20 4.45 -17.20
CA SER A 63 -7.12 5.53 -18.19
C SER A 63 -6.56 6.88 -17.70
N GLY A 64 -5.41 7.24 -18.27
CA GLY A 64 -4.92 8.61 -18.31
C GLY A 64 -3.80 8.95 -17.34
N SER A 65 -2.57 8.79 -17.81
CA SER A 65 -1.41 9.65 -17.49
C SER A 65 -0.78 9.59 -16.09
N SER A 66 0.37 8.90 -16.06
CA SER A 66 1.60 9.31 -15.36
C SER A 66 1.62 9.26 -13.82
N THR A 67 2.13 8.16 -13.25
CA THR A 67 3.37 8.10 -12.43
C THR A 67 3.46 6.72 -11.75
N GLY A 68 4.35 5.86 -12.27
CA GLY A 68 4.94 4.68 -11.63
C GLY A 68 4.14 4.00 -10.51
N ASP A 69 3.04 3.33 -10.85
CA ASP A 69 2.18 2.62 -9.92
C ASP A 69 2.47 1.10 -9.88
N MET A 70 2.25 0.49 -8.72
CA MET A 70 2.42 -0.96 -8.45
C MET A 70 1.33 -1.83 -9.11
N THR A 71 0.84 -1.46 -10.29
CA THR A 71 -0.22 -2.18 -11.01
C THR A 71 0.19 -3.55 -11.50
N SER A 72 1.49 -3.79 -11.71
CA SER A 72 2.01 -5.11 -12.11
C SER A 72 2.22 -6.07 -10.93
N ALA A 73 1.87 -5.69 -9.69
CA ALA A 73 1.90 -6.59 -8.55
C ALA A 73 0.73 -7.57 -8.50
N TRP A 74 -0.28 -7.39 -9.36
CA TRP A 74 -1.49 -8.20 -9.44
C TRP A 74 -1.76 -8.67 -10.88
N SER A 75 -0.69 -8.99 -11.62
CA SER A 75 -0.79 -9.76 -12.86
C SER A 75 -0.99 -11.25 -12.55
#